data_AF-A0A1Q9EFM9-F1
#
_entry.id   AF-A0A1Q9EFM9-F1
#
_cell.length_a   1.000
_cell.length_b   1.000
_cell.length_c   1.000
_cell.angle_alpha   90.00
_cell.angle_beta   90.00
_cell.angle_gamma   90.00
#
_symmetry.space_group_name_H-M   'P 1'
#
loop_
_entity.id
_entity.type
_entity.pdbx_description
1 polymer ?
#
loop_
_entity_poly.entity_id
_entity_poly.type
_entity_poly.pdbx_seq_one_letter_code
_entity_poly.pdbx_strand_id
1 'polypeptide(L)'
;MPGERLCAAAGLVGVILVLWLMSSPAAAPPHPMRLRGPWQVKLFPSQTYDVKQPRDQVVPSNGILCAPPASGKTVLLVSMILEQYRGCFERVYIMSPSIDMDPQWEPVKKYIQEDLGVNTDREQCWWDEWDEAALRNILAQQKKITQQSKQLGMKKLYQVLIVLEDMADSPQVHKKTGDGILDTLFIRGRHYCCNTWVSTQKLRLMSRAVRVNTMRYCVFRLRNQLELDALVEELSAMLPKDVLYGMYQEATREKYSFWYVNMRAPKEDMFWVRFDRKFVVNGDDPEPSGGEAAGGRPGLR
;
A
#
# COMPACT_ATOMS: atom_id res chain seq x y z
N MET A 1 -21.65 0.08 71.09
CA MET A 1 -21.52 -0.64 72.38
C MET A 1 -22.85 -0.57 73.11
N PRO A 2 -23.36 -1.66 73.71
CA PRO A 2 -23.17 -3.07 73.35
C PRO A 2 -24.49 -3.87 73.36
N GLY A 3 -24.43 -5.13 72.93
CA GLY A 3 -25.53 -6.09 73.03
C GLY A 3 -25.17 -7.44 72.39
N GLU A 4 -24.13 -8.08 72.90
CA GLU A 4 -23.72 -9.46 72.54
C GLU A 4 -24.78 -10.50 72.97
N ARG A 5 -24.89 -11.62 72.24
CA ARG A 5 -24.50 -12.95 72.76
C ARG A 5 -24.58 -14.07 71.71
N LEU A 6 -23.59 -14.95 71.81
CA LEU A 6 -23.24 -16.11 70.99
C LEU A 6 -23.92 -17.42 71.46
N CYS A 7 -23.82 -18.43 70.58
CA CYS A 7 -23.77 -19.89 70.81
C CYS A 7 -25.07 -20.69 70.96
N ALA A 8 -25.32 -21.62 70.02
CA ALA A 8 -25.03 -23.05 70.20
C ALA A 8 -25.32 -23.85 68.91
N ALA A 9 -24.49 -24.86 68.66
CA ALA A 9 -24.51 -25.75 67.50
C ALA A 9 -24.97 -27.17 67.88
N ALA A 10 -25.20 -27.97 66.83
CA ALA A 10 -25.22 -29.44 66.77
C ALA A 10 -26.57 -30.16 66.92
N GLY A 11 -26.91 -30.97 65.91
CA GLY A 11 -27.94 -32.00 66.03
C GLY A 11 -28.66 -32.44 64.75
N LEU A 12 -27.97 -32.69 63.62
CA LEU A 12 -28.58 -33.44 62.51
C LEU A 12 -27.56 -34.37 61.83
N VAL A 13 -27.00 -35.28 62.63
CA VAL A 13 -26.27 -36.47 62.18
C VAL A 13 -27.30 -37.59 62.06
N GLY A 14 -27.85 -37.81 60.86
CA GLY A 14 -28.90 -38.81 60.67
C GLY A 14 -29.46 -39.00 59.26
N VAL A 15 -28.81 -38.49 58.21
CA VAL A 15 -29.20 -38.73 56.80
C VAL A 15 -27.96 -38.97 55.91
N ILE A 16 -26.91 -39.56 56.48
CA ILE A 16 -25.67 -39.92 55.77
C ILE A 16 -25.51 -41.44 55.83
N LEU A 17 -26.43 -42.24 55.25
CA LEU A 17 -26.18 -43.67 54.96
C LEU A 17 -27.22 -44.40 54.08
N VAL A 18 -27.93 -43.77 53.12
CA VAL A 18 -28.86 -44.53 52.23
C VAL A 18 -28.79 -44.16 50.73
N LEU A 19 -27.94 -43.22 50.31
CA LEU A 19 -27.79 -42.86 48.88
C LEU A 19 -26.33 -42.88 48.41
N TRP A 20 -25.57 -43.86 48.89
CA TRP A 20 -24.17 -44.09 48.50
C TRP A 20 -23.94 -45.49 47.92
N LEU A 21 -24.90 -46.01 47.12
CA LEU A 21 -24.76 -47.35 46.51
C LEU A 21 -25.41 -47.56 45.15
N MET A 22 -25.90 -46.52 44.46
CA MET A 22 -26.39 -46.66 43.07
C MET A 22 -26.12 -45.37 42.31
N SER A 23 -25.58 -45.51 41.09
CA SER A 23 -25.28 -44.44 40.11
C SER A 23 -23.86 -43.86 40.17
N SER A 24 -22.90 -44.69 39.73
CA SER A 24 -21.68 -44.25 39.07
C SER A 24 -21.97 -43.10 38.08
N PRO A 25 -21.07 -42.11 37.92
CA PRO A 25 -21.18 -41.16 36.83
C PRO A 25 -20.91 -41.92 35.53
N ALA A 26 -21.98 -42.31 34.83
CA ALA A 26 -21.87 -42.72 33.45
C ALA A 26 -21.25 -41.56 32.69
N ALA A 27 -20.00 -41.74 32.26
CA ALA A 27 -19.31 -40.81 31.37
C ALA A 27 -20.25 -40.48 30.21
N ALA A 28 -20.60 -39.21 30.05
CA ALA A 28 -21.28 -38.75 28.85
C ALA A 28 -20.41 -39.20 27.65
N PRO A 29 -20.99 -39.87 26.64
CA PRO A 29 -20.20 -40.26 25.48
C PRO A 29 -19.63 -38.97 24.87
N PRO A 30 -18.35 -38.96 24.44
CA PRO A 30 -17.82 -37.81 23.72
C PRO A 30 -18.75 -37.60 22.53
N HIS A 31 -19.47 -36.48 22.49
CA HIS A 31 -20.18 -36.11 21.28
C HIS A 31 -19.14 -36.12 20.17
N PRO A 32 -19.28 -36.95 19.13
CA PRO A 32 -18.37 -36.88 18.01
C PRO A 32 -18.50 -35.44 17.51
N MET A 33 -17.41 -34.69 17.60
CA MET A 33 -17.29 -33.40 16.95
C MET A 33 -17.43 -33.71 15.46
N ARG A 34 -18.66 -33.71 14.96
CA ARG A 34 -18.95 -33.77 13.54
C ARG A 34 -18.26 -32.54 12.99
N LEU A 35 -17.08 -32.74 12.41
CA LEU A 35 -16.52 -31.80 11.45
C LEU A 35 -17.65 -31.61 10.45
N ARG A 36 -18.37 -30.49 10.57
CA ARG A 36 -19.21 -30.01 9.47
C ARG A 36 -18.28 -30.03 8.27
N GLY A 37 -18.76 -30.57 7.14
CA GLY A 37 -17.98 -30.64 5.90
C GLY A 37 -17.27 -29.31 5.61
N PRO A 38 -16.24 -29.30 4.75
CA PRO A 38 -15.28 -28.20 4.64
C PRO A 38 -15.99 -26.86 4.74
N TRP A 39 -15.67 -26.08 5.78
CA TRP A 39 -16.32 -24.78 6.01
C TRP A 39 -16.06 -23.91 4.78
N GLN A 40 -17.10 -23.71 3.96
CA GLN A 40 -17.00 -22.88 2.76
C GLN A 40 -17.24 -21.43 3.17
N VAL A 41 -16.28 -20.56 2.85
CA VAL A 41 -16.42 -19.11 3.04
C VAL A 41 -17.56 -18.61 2.15
N LYS A 42 -18.66 -18.17 2.76
CA LYS A 42 -19.75 -17.51 2.04
C LYS A 42 -19.35 -16.08 1.73
N LEU A 43 -19.23 -15.74 0.45
CA LEU A 43 -19.04 -14.37 0.01
C LEU A 43 -20.36 -13.59 0.11
N PHE A 44 -20.36 -12.50 0.86
CA PHE A 44 -21.49 -11.58 0.90
C PHE A 44 -21.37 -10.59 -0.27
N PRO A 45 -22.47 -10.31 -1.01
CA PRO A 45 -22.44 -9.34 -2.09
C PRO A 45 -22.04 -7.98 -1.54
N SER A 46 -21.03 -7.36 -2.14
CA SER A 46 -20.56 -6.02 -1.81
C SER A 46 -20.85 -5.07 -2.95
N GLN A 47 -21.19 -3.82 -2.64
CA GLN A 47 -21.39 -2.81 -3.67
C GLN A 47 -20.04 -2.48 -4.31
N THR A 48 -19.97 -2.58 -5.63
CA THR A 48 -18.83 -2.13 -6.41
C THR A 48 -18.99 -0.65 -6.74
N TYR A 49 -17.86 0.06 -6.77
CA TYR A 49 -17.82 1.47 -7.09
C TYR A 49 -16.84 1.73 -8.23
N ASP A 50 -17.23 2.63 -9.11
CA ASP A 50 -16.41 3.08 -10.22
C ASP A 50 -15.66 4.35 -9.82
N VAL A 51 -14.42 4.45 -10.26
CA VAL A 51 -13.62 5.67 -10.16
C VAL A 51 -12.98 5.95 -11.52
N LYS A 52 -12.63 7.21 -11.79
CA LYS A 52 -11.96 7.58 -13.05
C LYS A 52 -10.66 6.78 -13.20
N GLN A 53 -10.50 6.13 -14.34
CA GLN A 53 -9.32 5.31 -14.67
C GLN A 53 -8.45 6.03 -15.71
N PRO A 54 -7.13 5.82 -15.67
CA PRO A 54 -6.22 6.31 -16.69
C PRO A 54 -6.44 5.56 -18.01
N ARG A 55 -5.78 6.02 -19.06
CA ARG A 55 -5.85 5.39 -20.39
C ARG A 55 -5.22 3.99 -20.40
N ASP A 56 -4.12 3.82 -19.68
CA ASP A 56 -3.39 2.55 -19.63
C ASP A 56 -3.80 1.70 -18.43
N GLN A 57 -3.37 0.45 -18.42
CA GLN A 57 -3.71 -0.54 -17.38
C GLN A 57 -3.16 -0.21 -15.97
N VAL A 58 -2.34 0.84 -15.86
CA VAL A 58 -1.67 1.21 -14.61
C VAL A 58 -2.59 2.06 -13.72
N VAL A 59 -3.39 1.42 -12.89
CA VAL A 59 -4.41 2.05 -12.02
C VAL A 59 -3.81 3.08 -11.04
N PRO A 60 -4.48 4.23 -10.77
CA PRO A 60 -4.04 5.20 -9.78
C PRO A 60 -4.04 4.54 -8.40
N SER A 61 -2.90 4.56 -7.73
CA SER A 61 -2.71 3.85 -6.47
C SER A 61 -1.61 4.46 -5.63
N ASN A 62 -1.58 4.09 -4.35
CA ASN A 62 -0.53 4.50 -3.42
C ASN A 62 0.84 4.01 -3.91
N GLY A 63 1.81 4.91 -4.02
CA GLY A 63 3.07 4.59 -4.67
C GLY A 63 4.26 5.27 -4.05
N ILE A 64 5.42 4.62 -4.17
CA ILE A 64 6.70 5.18 -3.74
C ILE A 64 7.63 5.30 -4.94
N LEU A 65 8.19 6.50 -5.11
CA LEU A 65 9.28 6.77 -6.03
C LEU A 65 10.57 6.82 -5.22
N CYS A 66 11.41 5.78 -5.32
CA CYS A 66 12.70 5.75 -4.65
C CYS A 66 13.79 6.18 -5.62
N ALA A 67 14.39 7.34 -5.36
CA ALA A 67 15.27 7.96 -6.35
C ALA A 67 16.29 8.91 -5.70
N PRO A 68 17.57 8.88 -6.09
CA PRO A 68 18.55 9.87 -5.64
C PRO A 68 18.22 11.28 -6.17
N PRO A 69 18.88 12.34 -5.66
CA PRO A 69 18.80 13.68 -6.25
C PRO A 69 19.21 13.68 -7.73
N ALA A 70 18.58 14.54 -8.52
CA ALA A 70 18.83 14.72 -9.97
C ALA A 70 18.60 13.46 -10.85
N SER A 71 17.80 12.50 -10.37
CA SER A 71 17.46 11.27 -11.08
C SER A 71 16.26 11.37 -12.03
N GLY A 72 15.55 12.52 -12.03
CA GLY A 72 14.34 12.71 -12.84
C GLY A 72 13.02 12.40 -12.13
N LYS A 73 13.03 12.19 -10.81
CA LYS A 73 11.84 11.86 -10.02
C LYS A 73 10.71 12.91 -10.10
N THR A 74 11.04 14.20 -10.04
CA THR A 74 10.08 15.31 -10.13
C THR A 74 9.44 15.37 -11.51
N VAL A 75 10.26 15.24 -12.56
CA VAL A 75 9.79 15.09 -13.95
C VAL A 75 8.82 13.92 -14.09
N LEU A 76 9.13 12.77 -13.49
CA LEU A 76 8.23 11.62 -13.50
C LEU A 76 6.91 11.90 -12.76
N LEU A 77 6.95 12.53 -11.58
CA LEU A 77 5.73 12.93 -10.86
C LEU A 77 4.84 13.85 -11.70
N VAL A 78 5.44 14.88 -12.30
CA VAL A 78 4.75 15.86 -13.14
C VAL A 78 4.14 15.19 -14.37
N SER A 79 4.91 14.38 -15.11
CA SER A 79 4.42 13.64 -16.28
C SER A 79 3.31 12.66 -15.89
N MET A 80 3.43 11.98 -14.75
CA MET A 80 2.38 11.10 -14.24
C MET A 80 1.08 11.87 -13.98
N ILE A 81 1.13 13.06 -13.36
CA ILE A 81 -0.06 13.87 -13.09
C ILE A 81 -0.69 14.39 -14.39
N LEU A 82 0.13 14.90 -15.31
CA LEU A 82 -0.32 15.64 -16.47
C LEU A 82 -0.61 14.78 -17.69
N GLU A 83 -0.10 13.56 -17.74
CA GLU A 83 -0.27 12.64 -18.87
C GLU A 83 -0.95 11.35 -18.40
N GLN A 84 -0.19 10.45 -17.75
CA GLN A 84 -0.64 9.10 -17.39
C GLN A 84 -1.97 9.10 -16.63
N TYR A 85 -2.10 10.00 -15.65
CA TYR A 85 -3.22 10.09 -14.72
C TYR A 85 -4.03 11.38 -14.88
N ARG A 86 -3.88 12.09 -16.01
CA ARG A 86 -4.63 13.32 -16.26
C ARG A 86 -6.12 13.05 -16.19
N GLY A 87 -6.84 13.87 -15.44
CA GLY A 87 -8.28 13.76 -15.25
C GLY A 87 -8.74 12.66 -14.29
N CYS A 88 -7.85 11.83 -13.73
CA CYS A 88 -8.22 10.77 -12.78
C CYS A 88 -8.62 11.29 -11.39
N PHE A 89 -8.15 12.48 -11.02
CA PHE A 89 -8.31 13.07 -9.70
C PHE A 89 -9.10 14.38 -9.78
N GLU A 90 -10.03 14.59 -8.84
CA GLU A 90 -10.77 15.86 -8.71
C GLU A 90 -9.94 16.94 -7.98
N ARG A 91 -8.97 16.51 -7.17
CA ARG A 91 -8.02 17.37 -6.45
C ARG A 91 -6.64 16.74 -6.41
N VAL A 92 -5.62 17.59 -6.53
CA VAL A 92 -4.21 17.24 -6.41
C VAL A 92 -3.61 18.15 -5.35
N TYR A 93 -3.07 17.55 -4.30
CA TYR A 93 -2.41 18.23 -3.18
C TYR A 93 -0.92 17.90 -3.21
N ILE A 94 -0.04 18.89 -3.06
CA ILE A 94 1.41 18.71 -3.20
C ILE A 94 2.13 19.29 -1.99
N MET A 95 2.91 18.47 -1.29
CA MET A 95 3.86 18.93 -0.29
C MET A 95 5.26 18.66 -0.81
N SER A 96 5.99 19.74 -1.12
CA SER A 96 7.36 19.66 -1.65
C SER A 96 8.20 20.83 -1.15
N PRO A 97 9.38 20.61 -0.55
CA PRO A 97 10.29 21.69 -0.14
C PRO A 97 10.74 22.60 -1.29
N SER A 98 10.61 22.13 -2.54
CA SER A 98 10.96 22.86 -3.74
C SER A 98 9.75 23.35 -4.54
N ILE A 99 8.54 23.31 -3.99
CA ILE A 99 7.30 23.63 -4.72
C ILE A 99 7.30 25.01 -5.38
N ASP A 100 7.94 26.00 -4.76
CA ASP A 100 8.01 27.37 -5.27
C ASP A 100 9.33 27.69 -5.98
N MET A 101 10.35 26.83 -5.83
CA MET A 101 11.67 27.02 -6.40
C MET A 101 11.89 26.22 -7.70
N ASP A 102 11.24 25.06 -7.85
CA ASP A 102 11.37 24.21 -9.02
C ASP A 102 10.27 24.55 -10.06
N PRO A 103 10.63 25.14 -11.22
CA PRO A 103 9.67 25.48 -12.25
C PRO A 103 8.97 24.27 -12.88
N GLN A 104 9.45 23.04 -12.64
CA GLN A 104 8.77 21.81 -13.07
C GLN A 104 7.36 21.67 -12.48
N TRP A 105 7.08 22.30 -11.34
CA TRP A 105 5.75 22.29 -10.73
C TRP A 105 4.76 23.28 -11.36
N GLU A 106 5.24 24.27 -12.11
CA GLU A 106 4.39 25.32 -12.69
C GLU A 106 3.28 24.76 -13.62
N PRO A 107 3.56 23.80 -14.53
CA PRO A 107 2.51 23.17 -15.32
C PRO A 107 1.45 22.44 -14.49
N VAL A 108 1.81 21.90 -13.31
CA VAL A 108 0.86 21.24 -12.41
C VAL A 108 0.02 22.27 -11.66
N LYS A 109 0.60 23.38 -11.20
CA LYS A 109 -0.15 24.48 -10.58
C LYS A 109 -1.19 25.04 -11.55
N LYS A 110 -0.82 25.27 -12.81
CA LYS A 110 -1.74 25.67 -13.88
C LYS A 110 -2.84 24.65 -14.12
N TYR A 111 -2.49 23.36 -14.21
CA TYR A 111 -3.48 22.29 -14.34
C TYR A 111 -4.51 22.26 -13.19
N ILE A 112 -4.06 22.50 -11.96
CA ILE A 112 -4.94 22.58 -10.79
C ILE A 112 -5.90 23.78 -10.90
N GLN A 113 -5.40 24.94 -11.32
CA GLN A 113 -6.20 26.16 -11.41
C GLN A 113 -7.17 26.14 -12.60
N GLU A 114 -6.66 25.80 -13.79
CA GLU A 114 -7.38 25.95 -15.06
C GLU A 114 -8.23 24.71 -15.39
N ASP A 115 -7.65 23.51 -15.36
CA ASP A 115 -8.35 22.29 -15.76
C ASP A 115 -9.19 21.68 -14.63
N LEU A 116 -8.67 21.64 -13.40
CA LEU A 116 -9.43 21.16 -12.23
C LEU A 116 -10.36 22.24 -11.65
N GLY A 117 -10.23 23.48 -12.10
CA GLY A 117 -11.07 24.61 -11.70
C GLY A 117 -10.95 24.96 -10.22
N VAL A 118 -9.80 24.72 -9.60
CA VAL A 118 -9.61 25.02 -8.18
C VAL A 118 -9.27 26.49 -7.98
N ASN A 119 -10.09 27.19 -7.20
CA ASN A 119 -9.77 28.54 -6.77
C ASN A 119 -8.74 28.49 -5.63
N THR A 120 -7.47 28.69 -5.98
CA THR A 120 -6.34 28.59 -5.06
C THR A 120 -6.23 29.75 -4.06
N ASP A 121 -7.03 30.82 -4.23
CA ASP A 121 -7.17 31.88 -3.22
C ASP A 121 -8.05 31.42 -2.05
N ARG A 122 -8.84 30.36 -2.24
CA ARG A 122 -9.78 29.81 -1.24
C ARG A 122 -9.41 28.41 -0.77
N GLU A 123 -8.79 27.61 -1.62
CA GLU A 123 -8.36 26.24 -1.34
C GLU A 123 -6.86 26.12 -1.56
N GLN A 124 -6.09 25.96 -0.48
CA GLN A 124 -4.66 25.70 -0.60
C GLN A 124 -4.43 24.29 -1.14
N CYS A 125 -3.69 24.19 -2.25
CA CYS A 125 -3.39 22.91 -2.90
C CYS A 125 -1.94 22.49 -2.76
N TRP A 126 -1.06 23.35 -2.26
CA TRP A 126 0.34 22.98 -2.08
C TRP A 126 1.02 23.69 -0.90
N TRP A 127 2.09 23.06 -0.42
CA TRP A 127 2.88 23.47 0.74
C TRP A 127 4.37 23.24 0.45
N ASP A 128 5.20 24.18 0.91
CA ASP A 128 6.66 24.09 0.94
C ASP A 128 7.20 23.38 2.18
N GLU A 129 6.35 23.17 3.19
CA GLU A 129 6.69 22.48 4.43
C GLU A 129 5.76 21.29 4.72
N TRP A 130 6.17 20.46 5.68
CA TRP A 130 5.34 19.36 6.17
C TRP A 130 4.19 19.88 7.04
N ASP A 131 2.96 19.77 6.53
CA ASP A 131 1.75 20.16 7.27
C ASP A 131 0.85 18.94 7.57
N GLU A 132 1.08 18.31 8.72
CA GLU A 132 0.26 17.18 9.17
C GLU A 132 -1.21 17.58 9.40
N ALA A 133 -1.49 18.82 9.81
CA ALA A 133 -2.85 19.28 10.06
C ALA A 133 -3.63 19.38 8.74
N ALA A 134 -3.01 19.94 7.69
CA ALA A 134 -3.58 19.96 6.34
C ALA A 134 -3.86 18.54 5.83
N LEU A 135 -2.90 17.60 5.96
CA LEU A 135 -3.11 16.20 5.55
C LEU A 135 -4.29 15.55 6.27
N ARG A 136 -4.42 15.77 7.59
CA ARG A 136 -5.55 15.27 8.39
C ARG A 136 -6.87 15.88 7.94
N ASN A 137 -6.89 17.17 7.64
CA ASN A 137 -8.08 17.87 7.15
C ASN A 137 -8.52 17.35 5.77
N ILE A 138 -7.59 17.23 4.82
CA ILE A 138 -7.84 16.65 3.48
C ILE A 138 -8.44 15.26 3.61
N LEU A 139 -7.83 14.40 4.42
CA LEU A 139 -8.31 13.04 4.63
C LEU A 139 -9.71 13.00 5.26
N ALA A 140 -9.98 13.86 6.24
CA ALA A 140 -11.28 13.95 6.91
C ALA A 140 -12.38 14.42 5.95
N GLN A 141 -12.10 15.45 5.14
CA GLN A 141 -13.02 15.94 4.12
C GLN A 141 -13.30 14.86 3.07
N GLN A 142 -12.26 14.22 2.55
CA GLN A 142 -12.40 13.19 1.54
C GLN A 142 -13.17 11.96 2.06
N LYS A 143 -12.95 11.58 3.32
CA LYS A 143 -13.75 10.55 3.99
C LYS A 143 -15.23 10.92 4.03
N LYS A 144 -15.56 12.17 4.41
CA LYS A 144 -16.94 12.67 4.45
C LYS A 144 -17.59 12.62 3.07
N ILE A 145 -16.91 13.13 2.04
CA ILE A 145 -17.37 13.11 0.64
C ILE A 145 -17.66 11.67 0.21
N THR A 146 -16.70 10.76 0.39
CA THR A 146 -16.86 9.36 -0.01
C THR A 146 -18.02 8.67 0.72
N GLN A 147 -18.17 8.91 2.03
CA GLN A 147 -19.26 8.34 2.81
C GLN A 147 -20.62 8.85 2.35
N GLN A 148 -20.73 10.15 2.12
CA GLN A 148 -21.96 10.77 1.61
C GLN A 148 -22.31 10.25 0.21
N SER A 149 -21.34 10.15 -0.71
CA SER A 149 -21.55 9.57 -2.04
C SER A 149 -22.09 8.15 -1.98
N LYS A 150 -21.53 7.31 -1.09
CA LYS A 150 -22.00 5.94 -0.87
C LYS A 150 -23.41 5.89 -0.29
N GLN A 151 -23.71 6.75 0.69
CA GLN A 151 -25.05 6.84 1.31
C GLN A 151 -26.12 7.30 0.32
N LEU A 152 -25.75 8.19 -0.61
CA LEU A 152 -26.61 8.65 -1.70
C LEU A 152 -26.74 7.63 -2.84
N GLY A 153 -26.11 6.45 -2.72
CA GLY A 153 -26.19 5.39 -3.74
C GLY A 153 -25.43 5.71 -5.03
N MET A 154 -24.48 6.66 -5.00
CA MET A 154 -23.66 6.99 -6.15
C MET A 154 -22.77 5.80 -6.51
N LYS A 155 -22.81 5.39 -7.79
CA LYS A 155 -21.89 4.36 -8.31
C LYS A 155 -20.48 4.90 -8.56
N LYS A 156 -20.38 6.17 -8.95
CA LYS A 156 -19.11 6.85 -9.23
C LYS A 156 -18.62 7.59 -7.99
N LEU A 157 -17.39 7.32 -7.59
CA LEU A 157 -16.71 8.00 -6.48
C LEU A 157 -15.62 8.94 -7.01
N TYR A 158 -15.37 9.99 -6.24
CA TYR A 158 -14.37 11.01 -6.53
C TYR A 158 -13.03 10.63 -5.91
N GLN A 159 -11.95 10.75 -6.69
CA GLN A 159 -10.60 10.48 -6.20
C GLN A 159 -9.82 11.77 -5.98
N VAL A 160 -8.94 11.75 -4.99
CA VAL A 160 -7.95 12.81 -4.77
C VAL A 160 -6.55 12.22 -4.74
N LEU A 161 -5.56 13.04 -5.07
CA LEU A 161 -4.15 12.70 -5.00
C LEU A 161 -3.43 13.60 -4.00
N ILE A 162 -2.60 13.00 -3.15
CA ILE A 162 -1.64 13.67 -2.29
C ILE A 162 -0.24 13.27 -2.76
N VAL A 163 0.60 14.23 -3.09
CA VAL A 163 2.00 14.05 -3.47
C VAL A 163 2.88 14.59 -2.35
N LEU A 164 3.76 13.73 -1.83
CA LEU A 164 4.75 14.05 -0.82
C LEU A 164 6.13 13.90 -1.46
N GLU A 165 6.65 14.97 -2.04
CA GLU A 165 7.96 14.97 -2.69
C GLU A 165 9.02 15.36 -1.67
N ASP A 166 9.99 14.47 -1.43
CA ASP A 166 11.13 14.66 -0.51
C ASP A 166 10.79 14.99 0.95
N MET A 167 9.52 15.17 1.28
CA MET A 167 9.02 15.37 2.64
C MET A 167 9.30 14.16 3.53
N ALA A 168 9.22 12.97 2.95
CA ALA A 168 9.31 11.72 3.68
C ALA A 168 10.72 11.45 4.25
N ASP A 169 11.73 12.20 3.83
CA ASP A 169 13.07 12.13 4.40
C ASP A 169 13.21 12.99 5.69
N SER A 170 12.21 13.81 6.03
CA SER A 170 12.18 14.64 7.23
C SER A 170 11.87 13.83 8.50
N PRO A 171 12.60 14.03 9.61
CA PRO A 171 12.29 13.41 10.90
C PRO A 171 10.87 13.71 11.42
N GLN A 172 10.27 14.83 11.01
CA GLN A 172 8.92 15.24 11.43
C GLN A 172 7.83 14.29 10.94
N VAL A 173 8.08 13.58 9.83
CA VAL A 173 7.15 12.59 9.25
C VAL A 173 7.11 11.30 10.08
N HIS A 174 8.23 10.97 10.73
CA HIS A 174 8.46 9.69 11.40
C HIS A 174 8.16 9.77 12.90
N LYS A 175 6.88 9.93 13.23
CA LYS A 175 6.42 9.78 14.61
C LYS A 175 6.55 8.31 15.03
N LYS A 176 7.17 8.05 16.19
CA LYS A 176 7.34 6.68 16.74
C LYS A 176 6.01 6.00 17.12
N THR A 177 4.93 6.76 17.18
CA THR A 177 3.59 6.28 17.53
C THR A 177 2.83 5.91 16.25
N GLY A 178 2.24 4.72 16.19
CA GLY A 178 1.50 4.19 15.02
C GLY A 178 0.20 4.93 14.61
N ASP A 179 0.11 6.23 14.92
CA ASP A 179 -0.90 7.19 14.45
C ASP A 179 -0.26 8.23 13.50
N GLY A 180 0.82 7.86 12.82
CA GLY A 180 1.39 8.67 11.76
C GLY A 180 0.36 8.88 10.65
N ILE A 181 0.21 10.13 10.20
CA ILE A 181 -0.72 10.45 9.11
C ILE A 181 -0.33 9.71 7.83
N LEU A 182 0.97 9.53 7.57
CA LEU A 182 1.46 8.80 6.41
C LEU A 182 1.03 7.33 6.44
N ASP A 183 1.16 6.66 7.59
CA ASP A 183 0.67 5.30 7.79
C ASP A 183 -0.85 5.22 7.52
N THR A 184 -1.60 6.20 8.03
CA THR A 184 -3.05 6.27 7.84
C THR A 184 -3.41 6.44 6.36
N LEU A 185 -2.70 7.29 5.62
CA LEU A 185 -2.89 7.48 4.19
C LEU A 185 -2.66 6.19 3.41
N PHE A 186 -1.57 5.47 3.70
CA PHE A 186 -1.26 4.22 3.01
C PHE A 186 -2.21 3.06 3.36
N ILE A 187 -2.57 2.91 4.64
CA ILE A 187 -3.46 1.83 5.11
C ILE A 187 -4.91 2.10 4.70
N ARG A 188 -5.41 3.31 5.01
CA ARG A 188 -6.85 3.63 4.98
C ARG A 188 -7.26 4.54 3.82
N GLY A 189 -6.34 5.34 3.26
CA GLY A 189 -6.66 6.33 2.22
C GLY A 189 -7.44 5.76 1.03
N ARG A 190 -7.09 4.54 0.61
CA ARG A 190 -7.77 3.79 -0.46
C ARG A 190 -9.27 3.57 -0.23
N HIS A 191 -9.71 3.44 1.02
CA HIS A 191 -11.14 3.27 1.35
C HIS A 191 -11.96 4.54 1.12
N TYR A 192 -11.25 5.67 1.07
CA TYR A 192 -11.80 7.00 0.86
C TYR A 192 -11.42 7.56 -0.51
N CYS A 193 -10.93 6.74 -1.44
CA CYS A 193 -10.49 7.21 -2.76
C CYS A 193 -9.38 8.29 -2.68
N CYS A 194 -8.58 8.26 -1.61
CA CYS A 194 -7.41 9.12 -1.42
C CYS A 194 -6.15 8.34 -1.80
N ASN A 195 -5.47 8.80 -2.85
CA ASN A 195 -4.23 8.23 -3.34
C ASN A 195 -3.05 9.04 -2.81
N THR A 196 -1.96 8.37 -2.44
CA THR A 196 -0.77 9.02 -1.88
C THR A 196 0.49 8.56 -2.61
N TRP A 197 1.23 9.51 -3.17
CA TRP A 197 2.51 9.27 -3.81
C TRP A 197 3.61 9.90 -2.99
N VAL A 198 4.62 9.11 -2.66
CA VAL A 198 5.79 9.57 -1.91
C VAL A 198 7.00 9.49 -2.81
N SER A 199 7.78 10.56 -2.89
CA SER A 199 9.15 10.49 -3.40
C SER A 199 10.13 10.57 -2.23
N THR A 200 11.11 9.67 -2.20
CA THR A 200 12.09 9.55 -1.12
C THR A 200 13.44 9.07 -1.65
N GLN A 201 14.51 9.50 -1.00
CA GLN A 201 15.86 8.98 -1.24
C GLN A 201 16.18 7.77 -0.34
N LYS A 202 15.40 7.57 0.73
CA LYS A 202 15.66 6.63 1.81
C LYS A 202 14.40 5.81 2.11
N LEU A 203 14.16 4.78 1.29
CA LEU A 203 13.03 3.86 1.44
C LEU A 203 12.97 3.27 2.86
N ARG A 204 14.11 2.95 3.45
CA ARG A 204 14.20 2.38 4.80
C ARG A 204 13.71 3.28 5.92
N LEU A 205 13.63 4.60 5.71
CA LEU A 205 13.03 5.52 6.69
C LEU A 205 11.51 5.36 6.74
N MET A 206 10.87 4.90 5.67
CA MET A 206 9.43 4.71 5.66
C MET A 206 9.05 3.65 6.69
N SER A 207 7.89 3.80 7.33
CA SER A 207 7.40 2.77 8.24
C SER A 207 7.17 1.46 7.48
N ARG A 208 7.28 0.33 8.18
CA ARG A 208 6.92 -0.98 7.61
C ARG A 208 5.47 -0.98 7.13
N ALA A 209 4.58 -0.27 7.83
CA ALA A 209 3.17 -0.17 7.45
C ALA A 209 3.00 0.48 6.07
N VAL A 210 3.72 1.57 5.79
CA VAL A 210 3.72 2.23 4.48
C VAL A 210 4.22 1.30 3.38
N ARG A 211 5.37 0.66 3.57
CA ARG A 211 5.98 -0.20 2.53
C ARG A 211 5.13 -1.44 2.20
N VAL A 212 4.53 -2.09 3.21
CA VAL A 212 3.62 -3.23 3.00
C VAL A 212 2.31 -2.81 2.31
N ASN A 213 1.84 -1.58 2.51
CA ASN A 213 0.64 -1.05 1.86
C ASN A 213 0.93 -0.29 0.56
N THR A 214 2.19 -0.26 0.11
CA THR A 214 2.58 0.36 -1.15
C THR A 214 2.12 -0.51 -2.31
N MET A 215 1.38 0.08 -3.24
CA MET A 215 0.80 -0.64 -4.37
C MET A 215 1.67 -0.59 -5.62
N ARG A 216 2.60 0.37 -5.69
CA ARG A 216 3.55 0.49 -6.79
C ARG A 216 4.86 1.11 -6.34
N TYR A 217 5.96 0.67 -6.95
CA TYR A 217 7.26 1.30 -6.81
C TYR A 217 7.75 1.81 -8.17
N CYS A 218 8.34 3.00 -8.20
CA CYS A 218 9.23 3.42 -9.29
C CYS A 218 10.62 3.63 -8.68
N VAL A 219 11.58 2.82 -9.08
CA VAL A 219 12.90 2.75 -8.45
C VAL A 219 13.95 3.15 -9.48
N PHE A 220 14.53 4.32 -9.29
CA PHE A 220 15.63 4.78 -10.15
C PHE A 220 16.93 4.11 -9.75
N ARG A 221 18.00 4.35 -10.51
CA ARG A 221 19.34 3.90 -10.15
C ARG A 221 19.75 4.46 -8.79
N LEU A 222 19.65 3.66 -7.74
CA LEU A 222 20.04 3.99 -6.37
C LEU A 222 21.56 3.99 -6.25
N ARG A 223 22.08 4.84 -5.35
CA ARG A 223 23.52 4.91 -5.01
C ARG A 223 23.87 4.13 -3.74
N ASN A 224 22.86 3.75 -2.96
CA ASN A 224 23.02 3.02 -1.70
C ASN A 224 22.55 1.58 -1.88
N GLN A 225 23.46 0.63 -1.76
CA GLN A 225 23.15 -0.80 -1.87
C GLN A 225 22.14 -1.24 -0.80
N LEU A 226 22.20 -0.69 0.42
CA LEU A 226 21.29 -1.08 1.50
C LEU A 226 19.82 -0.70 1.23
N GLU A 227 19.58 0.36 0.45
CA GLU A 227 18.21 0.71 0.05
C GLU A 227 17.68 -0.26 -1.02
N LEU A 228 18.55 -0.69 -1.93
CA LEU A 228 18.22 -1.69 -2.93
C LEU A 228 17.97 -3.06 -2.28
N ASP A 229 18.87 -3.49 -1.39
CA ASP A 229 18.76 -4.77 -0.68
C ASP A 229 17.47 -4.84 0.12
N ALA A 230 17.09 -3.75 0.81
CA ALA A 230 15.85 -3.68 1.57
C ALA A 230 14.61 -3.87 0.67
N LEU A 231 14.59 -3.25 -0.51
CA LEU A 231 13.50 -3.47 -1.46
C LEU A 231 13.49 -4.91 -2.01
N VAL A 232 14.66 -5.43 -2.40
CA VAL A 232 14.79 -6.79 -2.93
C VAL A 232 14.38 -7.83 -1.89
N GLU A 233 14.68 -7.61 -0.61
CA GLU A 233 14.20 -8.43 0.49
C GLU A 233 12.68 -8.46 0.59
N GLU A 234 12.03 -7.30 0.49
CA GLU A 234 10.57 -7.20 0.54
C GLU A 234 9.89 -7.85 -0.68
N LEU A 235 10.58 -7.90 -1.83
CA LEU A 235 10.09 -8.53 -3.05
C LEU A 235 10.46 -10.02 -3.19
N SER A 236 11.37 -10.53 -2.36
CA SER A 236 11.93 -11.89 -2.51
C SER A 236 10.94 -13.04 -2.32
N ALA A 237 9.74 -12.75 -1.79
CA ALA A 237 8.64 -13.72 -1.78
C ALA A 237 8.04 -13.95 -3.19
N MET A 238 8.27 -13.03 -4.13
CA MET A 238 7.75 -13.10 -5.49
C MET A 238 8.72 -13.80 -6.44
N LEU A 239 10.02 -13.51 -6.33
CA LEU A 239 11.09 -14.06 -7.19
C LEU A 239 12.42 -14.18 -6.41
N PRO A 240 13.34 -15.07 -6.85
CA PRO A 240 14.70 -15.13 -6.32
C PRO A 240 15.42 -13.78 -6.36
N LYS A 241 16.25 -13.51 -5.35
CA LYS A 241 16.92 -12.20 -5.18
C LYS A 241 17.84 -11.85 -6.35
N ASP A 242 18.58 -12.82 -6.87
CA ASP A 242 19.47 -12.69 -8.03
C ASP A 242 18.71 -12.24 -9.28
N VAL A 243 17.53 -12.81 -9.53
CA VAL A 243 16.64 -12.39 -10.63
C VAL A 243 16.17 -10.94 -10.41
N LEU A 244 15.75 -10.59 -9.18
CA LEU A 244 15.30 -9.24 -8.85
C LEU A 244 16.43 -8.20 -9.03
N TYR A 245 17.66 -8.52 -8.62
CA TYR A 245 18.82 -7.66 -8.88
C TYR A 245 19.06 -7.48 -10.38
N GLY A 246 18.99 -8.57 -11.17
CA GLY A 246 19.14 -8.52 -12.62
C GLY A 246 18.08 -7.63 -13.29
N MET A 247 16.82 -7.78 -12.90
CA MET A 247 15.72 -6.94 -13.39
C MET A 247 15.94 -5.46 -13.06
N TYR A 248 16.32 -5.16 -11.81
CA TYR A 248 16.64 -3.80 -11.40
C TYR A 248 17.81 -3.21 -12.20
N GLN A 249 18.89 -3.97 -12.41
CA GLN A 249 20.05 -3.52 -13.18
C GLN A 249 19.68 -3.20 -14.63
N GLU A 250 18.92 -4.08 -15.29
CA GLU A 250 18.44 -3.84 -16.66
C GLU A 250 17.51 -2.63 -16.72
N ALA A 251 16.55 -2.53 -15.80
CA ALA A 251 15.57 -1.45 -15.80
C ALA A 251 16.15 -0.07 -15.50
N THR A 252 17.29 -0.02 -14.80
CA THR A 252 17.98 1.21 -14.41
C THR A 252 19.29 1.45 -15.17
N ARG A 253 19.57 0.65 -16.21
CA ARG A 253 20.79 0.76 -17.03
C ARG A 253 20.92 2.12 -17.72
N GLU A 254 19.80 2.62 -18.25
CA GLU A 254 19.77 3.88 -18.98
C GLU A 254 19.53 5.08 -18.06
N LYS A 255 20.08 6.24 -18.43
CA LYS A 255 19.87 7.49 -17.70
C LYS A 255 18.38 7.82 -17.63
N TYR A 256 17.91 8.23 -16.45
CA TYR A 256 16.49 8.53 -16.17
C TYR A 256 15.53 7.34 -16.28
N SER A 257 16.04 6.13 -16.54
CA SER A 257 15.22 4.92 -16.51
C SER A 257 15.00 4.46 -15.07
N PHE A 258 13.88 3.77 -14.86
CA PHE A 258 13.49 3.27 -13.56
C PHE A 258 12.87 1.87 -13.66
N TRP A 259 13.01 1.11 -12.59
CA TRP A 259 12.32 -0.16 -12.40
C TRP A 259 10.92 0.12 -11.84
N TYR A 260 9.89 -0.27 -12.57
CA TYR A 260 8.52 -0.17 -12.12
C TYR A 260 8.04 -1.52 -11.60
N VAL A 261 7.48 -1.53 -10.40
CA VAL A 261 6.96 -2.73 -9.73
C VAL A 261 5.50 -2.49 -9.37
N ASN A 262 4.59 -3.27 -9.96
CA ASN A 262 3.16 -3.18 -9.74
C ASN A 262 2.70 -4.26 -8.75
N MET A 263 2.62 -3.90 -7.46
CA MET A 263 2.25 -4.84 -6.38
C MET A 263 0.78 -5.27 -6.43
N ARG A 264 -0.04 -4.70 -7.33
CA ARG A 264 -1.44 -5.10 -7.53
C ARG A 264 -1.60 -6.12 -8.65
N ALA A 265 -0.61 -6.23 -9.53
CA ALA A 265 -0.65 -7.15 -10.63
C ALA A 265 -0.33 -8.57 -10.16
N PRO A 266 -0.82 -9.60 -10.88
CA PRO A 266 -0.29 -10.94 -10.70
C PRO A 266 1.22 -10.96 -11.01
N LYS A 267 1.93 -11.98 -10.53
CA LYS A 267 3.40 -12.06 -10.56
C LYS A 267 3.96 -11.86 -11.98
N GLU A 268 3.25 -12.37 -12.99
CA GLU A 268 3.62 -12.36 -14.41
C GLU A 268 3.54 -10.96 -15.04
N ASP A 269 2.84 -10.03 -14.39
CA ASP A 269 2.60 -8.66 -14.82
C ASP A 269 3.22 -7.60 -13.90
N MET A 270 4.03 -8.04 -12.93
CA MET A 270 4.49 -7.21 -11.82
C MET A 270 5.66 -6.29 -12.18
N PHE A 271 6.61 -6.72 -13.01
CA PHE A 271 7.91 -6.06 -13.17
C PHE A 271 8.09 -5.45 -14.56
N TRP A 272 8.52 -4.17 -14.62
CA TRP A 272 8.64 -3.41 -15.85
C TRP A 272 9.89 -2.53 -15.88
N VAL A 273 10.40 -2.28 -17.08
CA VAL A 273 11.30 -1.17 -17.40
C VAL A 273 10.43 0.04 -17.75
N ARG A 274 10.50 1.07 -16.89
CA ARG A 274 9.60 2.24 -16.94
C ARG A 274 8.14 1.80 -17.00
N PHE A 275 7.31 2.45 -17.82
CA PHE A 275 5.97 1.99 -18.14
C PHE A 275 5.90 1.27 -19.50
N ASP A 276 7.06 1.02 -20.12
CA ASP A 276 7.14 0.69 -21.55
C ASP A 276 7.25 -0.82 -21.79
N ARG A 277 8.16 -1.49 -21.08
CA ARG A 277 8.53 -2.89 -21.35
C ARG A 277 8.41 -3.75 -20.11
N LYS A 278 7.50 -4.72 -20.14
CA LYS A 278 7.33 -5.73 -19.10
C LYS A 278 8.45 -6.78 -19.14
N PHE A 279 8.92 -7.24 -17.98
CA PHE A 279 9.77 -8.43 -17.88
C PHE A 279 8.93 -9.71 -18.04
N VAL A 280 9.45 -10.69 -18.77
CA VAL A 280 8.83 -12.00 -18.86
C VAL A 280 9.29 -12.83 -17.67
N VAL A 281 8.34 -13.23 -16.82
CA VAL A 281 8.56 -14.17 -15.72
C VAL A 281 8.11 -15.54 -16.21
N ASN A 282 9.04 -16.38 -16.65
CA ASN A 282 8.71 -17.78 -16.96
C ASN A 282 8.42 -18.52 -15.66
N GLY A 283 7.35 -19.32 -15.66
CA GLY A 283 6.76 -19.91 -14.44
C GLY A 283 7.53 -21.07 -13.82
N ASP A 284 8.63 -21.49 -14.44
CA ASP A 284 9.39 -22.67 -14.04
C ASP A 284 10.83 -22.27 -13.70
N ASP A 285 11.42 -23.00 -12.75
CA ASP A 285 12.70 -22.77 -12.08
C ASP A 285 13.81 -22.09 -12.93
N PRO A 286 14.69 -21.26 -12.32
CA PRO A 286 15.81 -20.67 -13.02
C PRO A 286 16.85 -21.74 -13.33
N GLU A 287 16.66 -22.49 -14.42
CA GLU A 287 17.80 -23.10 -15.09
C GLU A 287 18.59 -21.99 -15.79
N PRO A 288 19.91 -21.87 -15.55
CA PRO A 288 20.73 -20.96 -16.31
C PRO A 288 20.75 -21.50 -17.74
N SER A 289 20.09 -20.81 -18.66
CA SER A 289 20.22 -21.12 -20.08
C SER A 289 21.67 -20.87 -20.49
N GLY A 290 22.45 -21.94 -20.43
CA GLY A 290 23.75 -22.05 -21.08
C GLY A 290 23.53 -21.79 -22.55
N GLY A 291 24.20 -20.76 -23.07
CA GLY A 291 24.17 -20.45 -24.48
C GLY A 291 24.70 -21.63 -25.29
N GLU A 292 23.82 -22.33 -25.99
CA GLU A 292 24.23 -23.12 -27.14
C GLU A 292 24.48 -22.18 -28.32
N ALA A 293 25.76 -22.08 -28.68
CA ALA A 293 26.21 -21.39 -29.87
C ALA A 293 25.63 -22.08 -31.12
N ALA A 294 24.85 -21.32 -31.89
CA ALA A 294 24.52 -21.66 -33.26
C ALA A 294 25.81 -21.83 -34.07
N GLY A 295 26.06 -23.05 -34.58
CA GLY A 295 27.27 -23.40 -35.32
C GLY A 295 27.06 -24.50 -36.35
N GLY A 296 25.93 -24.50 -37.06
CA GLY A 296 25.74 -25.36 -38.24
C GLY A 296 26.42 -24.75 -39.46
N ARG A 297 27.56 -25.30 -39.89
CA ARG A 297 28.18 -25.02 -41.20
C ARG A 297 27.56 -25.87 -42.31
N PRO A 298 27.56 -25.39 -43.56
CA PRO A 298 26.87 -26.02 -44.69
C PRO A 298 27.64 -27.20 -45.28
N GLY A 299 26.89 -28.09 -45.95
CA GLY A 299 27.38 -29.33 -46.52
C GLY A 299 28.39 -29.18 -47.67
N LEU A 300 29.18 -30.24 -47.84
CA LEU A 300 29.96 -30.50 -49.05
C LEU A 300 30.12 -32.02 -49.25
N ARG A 301 29.32 -32.56 -50.18
CA ARG A 301 29.54 -33.67 -51.13
C ARG A 301 28.25 -34.46 -51.36
#